data_AF-A0A6N2RUC3-F1
#
_entry.id   AF-A0A6N2RUC3-F1
#
_cell.length_a   1.000
_cell.length_b   1.000
_cell.length_c   1.000
_cell.angle_alpha   90.00
_cell.angle_beta   90.00
_cell.angle_gamma   90.00
#
_symmetry.space_group_name_H-M   'P 1'
#
loop_
_entity.id
_entity.type
_entity.pdbx_description
1 polymer ?
#
loop_
_entity_poly.entity_id
_entity_poly.type
_entity_poly.pdbx_seq_one_letter_code
_entity_poly.pdbx_strand_id
1 'polypeptide(L)'
;MANTRKSRVPKEEQLKLINECRTSGMTDIDWCREHGIAVSTFYYWVKQLRKEAAQIPAPAYGHSENPRPKQDVVPIDIVPERFPVQHTPYLDNPHTLEIILGSATIRVTNETDPQLLSRTLQILKGSLC
;
A
#
# COMPACT_ATOMS: atom_id res chain seq x y z
N MET A 1 -10.52 -38.42 -2.21
CA MET A 1 -10.93 -37.09 -2.70
C MET A 1 -10.06 -36.75 -3.90
N ALA A 2 -10.60 -36.87 -5.11
CA ALA A 2 -9.82 -36.66 -6.34
C ALA A 2 -9.48 -35.17 -6.47
N ASN A 3 -8.19 -34.83 -6.36
CA ASN A 3 -7.69 -33.50 -6.64
C ASN A 3 -7.69 -33.32 -8.17
N THR A 4 -8.83 -32.94 -8.74
CA THR A 4 -8.97 -32.57 -10.15
C THR A 4 -8.17 -31.30 -10.36
N ARG A 5 -6.88 -31.44 -10.69
CA ARG A 5 -6.05 -30.32 -11.14
C ARG A 5 -6.75 -29.72 -12.36
N LYS A 6 -7.28 -28.50 -12.23
CA LYS A 6 -7.81 -27.74 -13.37
C LYS A 6 -6.77 -27.78 -14.48
N SER A 7 -7.22 -28.11 -15.70
CA SER A 7 -6.37 -28.12 -16.90
C SER A 7 -5.61 -26.81 -16.99
N ARG A 8 -4.29 -26.90 -17.22
CA ARG A 8 -3.43 -25.72 -17.34
C ARG A 8 -3.83 -24.99 -18.61
N VAL A 9 -4.34 -23.76 -18.47
CA VAL A 9 -4.67 -22.89 -19.60
C VAL A 9 -3.40 -22.71 -20.47
N PRO A 10 -3.41 -23.08 -21.75
CA PRO A 10 -2.27 -22.91 -22.66
C PRO A 10 -1.94 -21.43 -22.84
N LYS A 11 -0.68 -21.12 -23.18
CA LYS A 11 -0.17 -19.74 -23.24
C LYS A 11 -0.91 -18.85 -24.24
N GLU A 12 -1.33 -19.41 -25.37
CA GLU A 12 -2.09 -18.70 -26.39
C GLU A 12 -3.46 -18.26 -25.87
N GLU A 13 -4.13 -19.13 -25.10
CA GLU A 13 -5.39 -18.82 -24.46
C GLU A 13 -5.21 -17.79 -23.33
N GLN A 14 -4.09 -17.83 -22.58
CA GLN A 14 -3.77 -16.78 -21.61
C GLN A 14 -3.62 -15.40 -22.28
N LEU A 15 -2.93 -15.33 -23.42
CA LEU A 15 -2.79 -14.09 -24.21
C LEU A 15 -4.14 -13.58 -24.70
N LYS A 16 -5.00 -14.48 -25.20
CA LYS A 16 -6.34 -14.14 -25.66
C LYS A 16 -7.19 -13.55 -24.54
N LEU A 17 -7.23 -14.21 -23.37
CA LEU A 17 -7.96 -13.76 -22.19
C LEU A 17 -7.44 -12.40 -21.68
N ILE A 18 -6.11 -12.21 -21.68
CA ILE A 18 -5.54 -10.90 -21.30
C ILE A 18 -5.95 -9.83 -22.32
N ASN A 19 -5.94 -10.12 -23.62
CA ASN A 19 -6.36 -9.15 -24.62
C ASN A 19 -7.84 -8.78 -24.48
N GLU A 20 -8.72 -9.78 -24.30
CA GLU A 20 -10.15 -9.59 -24.04
C GLU A 20 -10.40 -8.74 -22.78
N CYS A 21 -9.66 -9.01 -21.70
CA CYS A 21 -9.72 -8.20 -20.50
C CYS A 21 -9.37 -6.73 -20.78
N ARG A 22 -8.34 -6.48 -21.60
CA ARG A 22 -7.85 -5.12 -21.91
C ARG A 22 -8.77 -4.36 -22.86
N THR A 23 -9.44 -5.05 -23.78
CA THR A 23 -10.40 -4.45 -24.70
C THR A 23 -11.81 -4.33 -24.12
N SER A 24 -12.12 -5.03 -23.02
CA SER A 24 -13.43 -4.99 -22.37
C SER A 24 -13.81 -3.63 -21.78
N GLY A 25 -12.83 -2.77 -21.48
CA GLY A 25 -13.04 -1.50 -20.77
C GLY A 25 -13.38 -1.66 -19.29
N MET A 26 -13.39 -2.89 -18.77
CA MET A 26 -13.60 -3.20 -17.35
C MET A 26 -12.27 -3.21 -16.59
N THR A 27 -12.33 -3.15 -15.26
CA THR A 27 -11.13 -3.36 -14.45
C THR A 27 -10.71 -4.83 -14.49
N ASP A 28 -9.41 -5.12 -14.42
CA ASP A 28 -8.88 -6.49 -14.40
C ASP A 28 -9.55 -7.35 -13.31
N ILE A 29 -9.90 -6.73 -12.18
CA ILE A 29 -10.54 -7.40 -11.04
C ILE A 29 -11.97 -7.81 -11.40
N ASP A 30 -12.76 -6.90 -11.96
CA ASP A 30 -14.15 -7.15 -12.31
C ASP A 30 -14.24 -8.17 -13.46
N TRP A 31 -13.40 -8.01 -14.47
CA TRP A 31 -13.33 -8.94 -15.60
C TRP A 31 -12.97 -10.36 -15.14
N CYS A 32 -11.95 -10.50 -14.28
CA CYS A 32 -11.57 -11.79 -13.70
C CYS A 32 -12.72 -12.42 -12.90
N ARG A 33 -13.49 -11.61 -12.16
CA ARG A 33 -14.63 -12.07 -11.36
C ARG A 33 -15.74 -12.64 -12.23
N GLU A 34 -16.08 -11.96 -13.32
CA GLU A 34 -17.08 -12.43 -14.29
C GLU A 34 -16.64 -13.70 -15.02
N HIS A 35 -15.34 -13.81 -15.32
CA HIS A 35 -14.79 -14.93 -16.08
C HIS A 35 -14.37 -16.11 -15.18
N GLY A 36 -14.62 -16.03 -13.87
CA GLY A 36 -14.31 -17.09 -12.90
C GLY A 36 -12.80 -17.36 -12.75
N ILE A 37 -11.96 -16.37 -13.06
CA ILE A 37 -10.49 -16.45 -12.98
C ILE A 37 -10.05 -15.81 -11.66
N ALA A 38 -9.22 -16.49 -10.90
CA ALA A 38 -8.61 -15.88 -9.73
C ALA A 38 -7.66 -14.75 -10.17
N VAL A 39 -7.84 -13.55 -9.61
CA VAL A 39 -7.03 -12.35 -9.95
C VAL A 39 -5.53 -12.63 -9.83
N SER A 40 -5.11 -13.40 -8.83
CA SER A 40 -3.72 -13.83 -8.66
C SER A 40 -3.19 -14.69 -9.81
N THR A 41 -4.04 -15.54 -10.38
CA THR A 41 -3.70 -16.39 -11.54
C THR A 41 -3.56 -15.55 -12.80
N PHE A 42 -4.45 -14.57 -12.99
CA PHE A 42 -4.37 -13.61 -14.09
C PHE A 42 -3.04 -12.82 -14.07
N TYR A 43 -2.68 -12.23 -12.93
CA TYR A 43 -1.40 -11.52 -12.81
C TYR A 43 -0.18 -12.44 -12.91
N TYR A 44 -0.30 -13.70 -12.50
CA TYR A 44 0.73 -14.70 -12.74
C TYR A 44 0.96 -14.93 -14.24
N TRP A 45 -0.10 -15.07 -15.05
CA TRP A 45 0.00 -15.18 -16.50
C TRP A 45 0.65 -13.95 -17.13
N VAL A 46 0.21 -12.74 -16.75
CA VAL A 46 0.82 -11.48 -17.20
C VAL A 46 2.32 -11.45 -16.88
N LYS A 47 2.71 -11.86 -15.66
CA LYS A 47 4.12 -11.92 -15.25
C LYS A 47 4.93 -12.92 -16.06
N GLN A 48 4.40 -14.13 -16.32
CA GLN A 48 5.08 -15.15 -17.11
C GLN A 48 5.27 -14.71 -18.56
N LEU A 49 4.23 -14.16 -19.18
CA LEU A 49 4.27 -13.69 -20.56
C LEU A 49 5.26 -12.51 -20.73
N ARG A 50 5.38 -11.60 -19.75
CA ARG A 50 6.40 -10.53 -19.77
C ARG A 50 7.81 -11.08 -19.71
N LYS A 51 8.03 -12.14 -18.93
CA LYS A 51 9.35 -12.80 -18.82
C LYS A 51 9.77 -13.44 -20.15
N GLU A 52 8.81 -13.90 -20.94
CA GLU A 52 9.03 -14.53 -22.25
C GLU A 52 9.06 -13.51 -23.41
N ALA A 53 9.16 -12.21 -23.10
CA ALA A 53 9.15 -11.11 -24.07
C ALA A 53 7.92 -11.10 -25.00
N ALA A 54 6.80 -11.69 -24.57
CA ALA A 54 5.55 -11.58 -25.29
C ALA A 54 5.06 -10.13 -25.24
N GLN A 55 4.53 -9.62 -26.36
CA GLN A 55 3.89 -8.31 -26.39
C GLN A 55 2.55 -8.40 -25.64
N ILE A 56 2.55 -8.00 -24.38
CA ILE A 56 1.33 -7.87 -23.58
C ILE A 56 0.84 -6.42 -23.65
N PRO A 57 -0.44 -6.19 -23.97
CA PRO A 57 -1.02 -4.86 -23.94
C PRO A 57 -0.85 -4.19 -22.56
N ALA A 58 -0.62 -2.88 -22.58
CA ALA A 58 -0.50 -2.07 -21.37
C ALA A 58 -1.77 -2.18 -20.52
N PRO A 59 -1.65 -2.14 -19.18
CA PRO A 59 -2.82 -2.29 -18.35
C PRO A 59 -3.80 -1.13 -18.50
N ALA A 60 -5.09 -1.43 -18.47
CA ALA A 60 -6.19 -0.47 -18.61
C ALA A 60 -6.34 0.43 -17.36
N TYR A 61 -5.25 0.70 -16.65
CA TYR A 61 -5.23 1.67 -15.55
C TYR A 61 -5.05 3.06 -16.15
N GLY A 62 -6.17 3.77 -16.30
CA GLY A 62 -6.15 5.21 -16.56
C GLY A 62 -7.18 5.62 -17.60
N HIS A 63 -8.19 6.35 -17.13
CA HIS A 63 -9.24 7.02 -17.91
C HIS A 63 -10.28 6.08 -18.52
N SER A 64 -11.35 5.85 -17.75
CA SER A 64 -12.68 5.78 -18.35
C SER A 64 -12.82 6.99 -19.28
N GLU A 65 -12.86 6.77 -20.60
CA GLU A 65 -13.18 7.81 -21.58
C GLU A 65 -14.60 8.35 -21.39
N ASN A 66 -15.45 7.62 -20.66
CA ASN A 66 -16.71 8.17 -20.17
C ASN A 66 -16.43 9.17 -19.04
N PRO A 67 -16.82 10.44 -19.17
CA PRO A 67 -16.81 11.37 -18.05
C PRO A 67 -17.62 10.74 -16.92
N ARG A 68 -17.02 10.62 -15.73
CA ARG A 68 -17.78 10.33 -14.52
C ARG A 68 -18.91 11.37 -14.43
N PRO A 69 -20.14 10.99 -14.04
CA PRO A 69 -21.20 11.97 -13.82
C PRO A 69 -20.64 13.07 -12.91
N LYS A 70 -20.72 14.33 -13.37
CA LYS A 70 -20.21 15.49 -12.65
C LYS A 70 -20.77 15.41 -11.23
N GLN A 71 -19.90 15.31 -10.24
CA GLN A 71 -20.30 15.50 -8.86
C GLN A 71 -20.85 16.93 -8.75
N ASP A 72 -22.06 17.09 -8.23
CA ASP A 72 -22.57 18.40 -7.83
C ASP A 72 -21.73 18.86 -6.63
N VAL A 73 -20.73 19.70 -6.91
CA VAL A 73 -19.88 20.31 -5.89
C VAL A 73 -20.50 21.64 -5.51
N VAL A 74 -20.95 21.76 -4.25
CA VAL A 74 -21.39 23.03 -3.68
C VAL A 74 -20.15 23.77 -3.15
N PRO A 75 -19.95 25.05 -3.51
CA PRO A 75 -18.89 25.85 -2.92
C PRO A 75 -19.17 26.03 -1.43
N ILE A 76 -18.20 25.63 -0.59
CA ILE A 76 -18.19 25.93 0.83
C ILE A 76 -17.29 27.15 1.01
N ASP A 77 -17.83 28.24 1.56
CA ASP A 77 -17.02 29.36 2.00
C ASP A 77 -16.18 28.90 3.21
N ILE A 78 -14.89 28.71 2.98
CA ILE A 78 -13.92 28.48 4.05
C ILE A 78 -13.72 29.83 4.74
N VAL A 79 -14.58 30.13 5.73
CA VAL A 79 -14.32 31.21 6.66
C VAL A 79 -13.03 30.84 7.40
N PRO A 80 -11.95 31.64 7.33
CA PRO A 80 -10.77 31.40 8.14
C PRO A 80 -11.14 31.70 9.58
N GLU A 81 -11.65 30.69 10.26
CA GLU A 81 -11.80 30.72 11.70
C GLU A 81 -10.36 30.81 12.22
N ARG A 82 -10.00 31.99 12.74
CA ARG A 82 -8.69 32.25 13.34
C ARG A 82 -8.61 31.49 14.67
N PHE A 83 -8.62 30.17 14.60
CA PHE A 83 -7.97 29.40 15.63
C PHE A 83 -6.48 29.73 15.51
N PRO A 84 -5.80 30.12 16.59
CA PRO A 84 -4.35 30.04 16.61
C PRO A 84 -4.01 28.58 16.43
N VAL A 85 -3.78 28.17 15.18
CA VAL A 85 -3.10 26.93 14.87
C VAL A 85 -1.73 27.14 15.46
N GLN A 86 -1.52 26.67 16.68
CA GLN A 86 -0.21 26.38 17.19
C GLN A 86 0.30 25.23 16.32
N HIS A 87 0.73 25.57 15.10
CA HIS A 87 1.76 24.80 14.44
C HIS A 87 2.96 24.91 15.38
N THR A 88 3.07 23.98 16.31
CA THR A 88 4.37 23.63 16.82
C THR A 88 5.06 23.01 15.61
N PRO A 89 6.08 23.66 15.02
CA PRO A 89 6.90 22.97 14.07
C PRO A 89 7.53 21.84 14.88
N TYR A 90 7.17 20.61 14.58
CA TYR A 90 7.90 19.43 15.03
C TYR A 90 9.24 19.41 14.28
N LEU A 91 10.05 20.45 14.48
CA LEU A 91 11.40 20.61 13.96
C LEU A 91 12.44 20.40 15.07
N ASP A 92 12.00 20.37 16.33
CA ASP A 92 12.87 20.28 17.51
C ASP A 92 12.67 18.97 18.28
N ASN A 93 12.47 17.84 17.58
CA ASN A 93 12.65 16.53 18.23
C ASN A 93 14.01 15.94 17.85
N PRO A 94 15.10 16.28 18.56
CA PRO A 94 16.45 15.76 18.28
C PRO A 94 16.60 14.27 18.66
N HIS A 95 15.55 13.65 19.22
CA HIS A 95 15.60 12.29 19.71
C HIS A 95 15.34 11.29 18.56
N THR A 96 16.34 10.45 18.28
CA THR A 96 16.27 9.37 17.30
C THR A 96 15.53 8.13 17.80
N LEU A 97 15.42 7.95 19.12
CA LEU A 97 14.75 6.80 19.73
C LEU A 97 13.95 7.23 20.96
N GLU A 98 12.69 6.80 21.05
CA GLU A 98 11.82 6.99 22.20
C GLU A 98 11.37 5.63 22.75
N ILE A 99 11.51 5.43 24.06
CA ILE A 99 11.14 4.21 24.77
C ILE A 99 10.12 4.58 25.85
N ILE A 100 8.93 3.99 25.78
CA ILE A 100 7.85 4.23 26.76
C ILE A 100 7.75 3.02 27.70
N LEU A 101 7.89 3.27 29.00
CA LEU A 101 7.83 2.28 30.07
C LEU A 101 6.77 2.73 31.09
N GLY A 102 5.51 2.36 30.86
CA GLY A 102 4.39 2.79 31.71
C GLY A 102 4.23 4.30 31.71
N SER A 103 4.42 4.94 32.87
CA SER A 103 4.40 6.40 33.02
C SER A 103 5.74 7.09 32.73
N ALA A 104 6.80 6.34 32.42
CA ALA A 104 8.11 6.88 32.12
C ALA A 104 8.37 6.87 30.60
N THR A 105 9.05 7.92 30.12
CA THR A 105 9.46 8.03 28.72
C THR A 105 10.94 8.37 28.67
N ILE A 106 11.71 7.56 27.96
CA ILE A 106 13.14 7.76 27.73
C ILE A 106 13.31 8.20 26.28
N ARG A 107 13.98 9.33 26.08
CA ARG A 107 14.27 9.86 24.76
C ARG A 107 15.78 9.91 24.55
N VAL A 108 16.23 9.36 23.44
CA VAL A 108 17.65 9.16 23.10
C VAL A 108 17.94 9.88 21.79
N THR A 109 18.98 10.69 21.78
CA THR A 109 19.51 11.34 20.58
C THR A 109 20.72 10.58 20.04
N ASN A 110 21.15 10.87 18.80
CA ASN A 110 22.37 10.28 18.24
C ASN A 110 23.64 10.66 19.01
N GLU A 111 23.63 11.78 19.72
CA GLU A 111 24.75 12.28 20.52
C GLU A 111 24.78 11.72 21.95
N THR A 112 23.84 10.84 22.30
CA THR A 112 23.76 10.27 23.65
C THR A 112 24.90 9.27 23.87
N ASP A 113 25.68 9.47 24.94
CA ASP A 113 26.74 8.54 25.34
C ASP A 113 26.17 7.12 25.59
N PRO A 114 26.63 6.09 24.86
CA PRO A 114 26.18 4.72 25.03
C PRO A 114 26.42 4.16 26.45
N GLN A 115 27.48 4.59 27.14
CA GLN A 115 27.77 4.11 28.50
C GLN A 115 26.79 4.68 29.51
N LEU A 116 26.48 5.97 29.42
CA LEU A 116 25.44 6.60 30.23
C LEU A 116 24.07 5.96 29.99
N LEU A 117 23.68 5.76 28.72
CA LEU A 117 22.40 5.12 28.38
C LEU A 117 22.30 3.70 28.97
N SER A 118 23.36 2.91 28.82
CA SER A 118 23.43 1.54 29.34
C SER A 118 23.28 1.50 30.87
N ARG A 119 24.00 2.37 31.59
CA ARG A 119 23.90 2.47 33.06
C ARG A 119 22.50 2.89 33.51
N THR A 120 21.90 3.88 32.86
CA THR A 120 20.53 4.32 33.15
C THR A 120 19.54 3.18 32.95
N LEU A 121 19.62 2.44 31.85
CA LEU A 121 18.75 1.28 31.62
C LEU A 121 18.97 0.15 32.64
N GLN A 122 20.20 -0.08 33.10
CA GLN A 122 20.50 -1.06 34.16
C GLN A 122 19.88 -0.68 35.51
N ILE A 123 19.92 0.60 35.88
CA ILE A 123 19.28 1.10 37.11
C ILE A 123 17.76 0.93 37.03
N LEU A 124 17.16 1.28 35.89
CA LEU A 124 15.73 1.10 35.65
C LEU A 124 15.31 -0.37 35.67
N LYS A 125 16.15 -1.27 35.13
CA LYS A 125 15.94 -2.71 35.21
C LYS A 125 15.90 -3.22 36.68
N GLY A 126 16.66 -2.60 37.58
CA GLY A 126 16.66 -2.96 39.01
C GLY A 126 15.52 -2.35 39.84
N SER A 127 14.75 -1.42 39.26
CA SER A 127 13.63 -0.72 39.93
C SER A 127 12.25 -1.12 39.39
N LEU A 128 12.20 -1.99 38.37
CA LEU A 128 10.99 -2.61 37.80
C LEU A 128 10.67 -3.97 38.47
N CYS A 129 10.85 -4.05 39.80
CA CYS A 129 10.45 -5.19 40.63
C CYS A 129 9.13 -4.89 41.34
#